data_AF-F0T701-F1
#
_entry.id   AF-F0T701-F1
#
_cell.length_a   1.000
_cell.length_b   1.000
_cell.length_c   1.000
_cell.angle_alpha   90.00
_cell.angle_beta   90.00
_cell.angle_gamma   90.00
#
_symmetry.space_group_name_H-M   'P 1'
#
loop_
_entity.id
_entity.type
_entity.pdbx_description
1 polymer ?
#
loop_
_entity_poly.entity_id
_entity_poly.type
_entity_poly.pdbx_seq_one_letter_code
_entity_poly.pdbx_strand_id
1 'polypeptide(L)'
;MNDISYLIYILSFIIGSAMGLVLSYKKYTAPFVTKNIDMVALILAIVGWVLAINSQLISAWVSPVITITVGIFLIAIVMGMRPGYGRYETVIGFAISALIWVGTVLI
;
A
#
# COMPACT_ATOMS: atom_id res chain seq x y z
N MET A 1 -20.87 1.55 2.06
CA MET A 1 -20.05 1.57 0.83
C MET A 1 -20.90 1.05 -0.31
N ASN A 2 -20.81 1.66 -1.49
CA ASN A 2 -21.58 1.27 -2.68
C ASN A 2 -20.73 0.34 -3.56
N ASP A 3 -21.35 -0.52 -4.38
CA ASP A 3 -20.71 -1.48 -5.28
C ASP A 3 -19.69 -0.79 -6.22
N ILE A 4 -19.99 0.43 -6.66
CA ILE A 4 -19.08 1.26 -7.47
C ILE A 4 -17.76 1.52 -6.73
N SER A 5 -17.78 1.79 -5.42
CA SER A 5 -16.57 2.05 -4.65
C SER A 5 -15.69 0.80 -4.58
N TYR A 6 -16.28 -0.38 -4.43
CA TYR A 6 -15.54 -1.64 -4.46
C TYR A 6 -14.89 -1.89 -5.82
N LEU A 7 -15.62 -1.63 -6.91
CA LEU A 7 -15.06 -1.75 -8.26
C LEU A 7 -13.85 -0.83 -8.45
N ILE A 8 -13.94 0.42 -7.97
CA ILE A 8 -12.82 1.38 -8.01
C ILE A 8 -11.62 0.85 -7.22
N TYR A 9 -11.83 0.29 -6.04
CA TYR A 9 -10.76 -0.29 -5.22
C TYR A 9 -10.08 -1.47 -5.90
N ILE A 10 -10.86 -2.36 -6.54
CA ILE A 10 -10.33 -3.50 -7.30
C ILE A 10 -9.50 -3.02 -8.50
N LEU A 11 -10.01 -2.05 -9.27
CA LEU A 11 -9.27 -1.47 -10.39
C LEU A 11 -7.97 -0.83 -9.91
N SER A 12 -8.02 -0.06 -8.83
CA SER A 12 -6.86 0.54 -8.19
C SER A 12 -5.82 -0.52 -7.79
N PHE A 13 -6.26 -1.62 -7.17
CA PHE A 13 -5.40 -2.74 -6.81
C PHE A 13 -4.74 -3.40 -8.03
N ILE A 14 -5.51 -3.65 -9.10
CA ILE A 14 -5.00 -4.29 -10.32
C ILE A 14 -3.93 -3.40 -10.99
N ILE A 15 -4.23 -2.11 -11.15
CA ILE A 15 -3.32 -1.15 -11.79
C ILE A 15 -2.04 -1.00 -10.94
N GLY A 16 -2.19 -0.85 -9.63
CA GLY A 16 -1.04 -0.76 -8.71
C GLY A 16 -0.17 -2.01 -8.78
N SER A 17 -0.78 -3.20 -8.78
CA SER A 17 -0.05 -4.47 -8.87
C SER A 17 0.72 -4.61 -10.19
N ALA A 18 0.11 -4.26 -11.31
CA ALA A 18 0.76 -4.27 -12.61
C ALA A 18 1.95 -3.29 -12.66
N MET A 19 1.78 -2.08 -12.11
CA MET A 19 2.85 -1.10 -12.02
C MET A 19 3.99 -1.57 -11.11
N GLY A 20 3.67 -2.14 -9.95
CA GLY A 20 4.63 -2.75 -9.03
C GLY A 20 5.50 -3.81 -9.69
N LEU A 21 4.85 -4.68 -10.47
CA LEU A 21 5.53 -5.71 -11.24
C LEU A 21 6.51 -5.09 -12.24
N VAL A 22 6.02 -4.18 -13.09
CA VAL A 22 6.86 -3.52 -14.12
C VAL A 22 8.04 -2.77 -13.50
N LEU A 23 7.83 -2.02 -12.42
CA LEU A 23 8.88 -1.26 -11.74
C LEU A 23 9.94 -2.19 -11.13
N SER A 24 9.51 -3.28 -10.49
CA SER A 24 10.42 -4.23 -9.86
C SER A 24 11.24 -5.03 -10.90
N TYR A 25 10.69 -5.31 -12.07
CA TYR A 25 11.44 -5.95 -13.17
C TYR A 25 12.48 -5.03 -13.79
N LYS A 26 12.23 -3.72 -13.82
CA LYS A 26 13.22 -2.73 -14.29
C LYS A 26 14.34 -2.51 -13.27
N LYS A 27 14.01 -2.53 -11.97
CA LYS A 27 14.96 -2.21 -10.90
C LYS A 27 15.85 -3.38 -10.50
N TYR A 28 15.28 -4.58 -10.43
CA TYR A 28 15.98 -5.77 -9.95
C TYR A 28 16.33 -6.68 -11.13
N THR A 29 17.46 -7.40 -11.04
CA THR A 29 17.90 -8.30 -12.11
C THR A 29 17.34 -9.72 -11.95
N ALA A 30 17.36 -10.28 -10.74
CA ALA A 30 16.92 -11.66 -10.48
C ALA A 30 16.08 -11.80 -9.19
N PRO A 31 15.16 -12.79 -9.13
CA PRO A 31 14.21 -12.91 -8.04
C PRO A 31 14.94 -13.38 -6.78
N PHE A 32 14.52 -12.89 -5.60
CA PHE A 32 15.12 -13.25 -4.31
C PHE A 32 16.63 -12.96 -4.16
N VAL A 33 17.25 -12.14 -5.01
CA VAL A 33 18.70 -11.89 -4.97
C VAL A 33 19.10 -10.94 -3.85
N THR A 34 18.34 -9.85 -3.67
CA THR A 34 18.61 -8.85 -2.64
C THR A 34 17.52 -8.91 -1.59
N LYS A 35 17.87 -9.39 -0.37
CA LYS A 35 16.99 -9.36 0.81
C LYS A 35 16.96 -7.98 1.50
N ASN A 36 17.52 -6.96 0.87
CA ASN A 36 17.58 -5.63 1.44
C ASN A 36 16.23 -4.94 1.32
N ILE A 37 15.86 -4.20 2.36
CA ILE A 37 14.68 -3.36 2.36
C ILE A 37 14.87 -2.25 1.32
N ASP A 38 13.93 -2.15 0.39
CA ASP A 38 13.87 -1.06 -0.57
C ASP A 38 13.21 0.15 0.08
N MET A 39 13.98 1.20 0.32
CA MET A 39 13.48 2.41 0.98
C MET A 39 12.31 3.05 0.23
N VAL A 40 12.29 3.00 -1.10
CA VAL A 40 11.17 3.55 -1.88
C VAL A 40 9.91 2.71 -1.65
N ALA A 41 10.05 1.38 -1.74
CA ALA A 41 8.94 0.46 -1.47
C ALA A 41 8.42 0.58 -0.03
N LEU A 42 9.32 0.80 0.93
CA LEU A 42 8.98 1.00 2.34
C LEU A 42 8.13 2.26 2.54
N ILE A 43 8.56 3.39 1.97
CA ILE A 43 7.81 4.65 2.06
C ILE A 43 6.42 4.48 1.42
N LEU A 44 6.35 3.87 0.23
CA LEU A 44 5.09 3.61 -0.44
C LEU A 44 4.17 2.69 0.38
N ALA A 45 4.70 1.66 1.02
CA ALA A 45 3.94 0.76 1.86
C ALA A 45 3.39 1.47 3.11
N ILE A 46 4.22 2.26 3.80
CA ILE A 46 3.81 3.02 4.98
C ILE A 46 2.69 4.00 4.61
N VAL A 47 2.90 4.81 3.58
CA VAL A 47 1.89 5.78 3.14
C VAL A 47 0.62 5.07 2.69
N GLY A 48 0.73 4.01 1.89
CA GLY A 48 -0.40 3.24 1.40
C GLY A 48 -1.27 2.66 2.52
N TRP A 49 -0.64 1.98 3.48
CA TRP A 49 -1.35 1.38 4.61
C TRP A 49 -1.96 2.42 5.55
N VAL A 50 -1.26 3.55 5.79
CA VAL A 50 -1.80 4.64 6.60
C VAL A 50 -3.04 5.24 5.92
N LEU A 51 -2.99 5.53 4.62
CA LEU A 51 -4.14 6.05 3.89
C LEU A 51 -5.32 5.08 3.87
N ALA A 52 -5.07 3.76 3.74
CA ALA A 52 -6.13 2.77 3.68
C ALA A 52 -6.84 2.55 5.02
N ILE A 53 -6.09 2.34 6.11
CA ILE A 53 -6.64 1.98 7.43
C ILE A 53 -7.08 3.23 8.19
N ASN A 54 -6.30 4.30 8.13
CA ASN A 54 -6.54 5.53 8.90
C ASN A 54 -7.29 6.59 8.09
N SER A 55 -8.04 6.18 7.06
CA SER A 55 -8.80 7.08 6.19
C SER A 55 -9.79 7.97 6.94
N GLN A 56 -10.31 7.48 8.08
CA GLN A 56 -11.20 8.25 8.97
C GLN A 56 -10.50 9.44 9.63
N LEU A 57 -9.21 9.35 9.95
CA LEU A 57 -8.46 10.48 10.51
C LEU A 57 -8.27 11.62 9.49
N ILE A 58 -8.32 11.28 8.20
CA ILE A 58 -8.09 12.20 7.08
C ILE A 58 -9.43 12.70 6.51
N SER A 59 -10.56 12.15 6.97
CA SER A 59 -11.88 12.40 6.39
C SER A 59 -12.33 13.86 6.50
N ALA A 60 -11.74 14.64 7.40
CA ALA A 60 -11.99 16.07 7.53
C ALA A 60 -11.53 16.88 6.30
N TRP A 61 -10.59 16.35 5.51
CA TRP A 61 -9.97 17.06 4.39
C TRP A 61 -10.20 16.36 3.04
N VAL A 62 -10.30 15.03 3.04
CA VAL A 62 -10.38 14.22 1.82
C VAL A 62 -11.41 13.12 2.00
N SER A 63 -12.22 12.88 0.96
CA SER A 63 -13.20 11.78 0.96
C SER A 63 -12.53 10.42 1.24
N PRO A 64 -13.06 9.61 2.18
CA PRO A 64 -12.51 8.29 2.49
C PRO A 64 -12.37 7.39 1.26
N VAL A 65 -13.27 7.51 0.27
CA VAL A 65 -13.20 6.74 -0.98
C VAL A 65 -11.91 7.05 -1.73
N ILE A 66 -11.51 8.32 -1.82
CA ILE A 66 -10.29 8.73 -2.51
C ILE A 66 -9.06 8.24 -1.71
N THR A 67 -9.05 8.47 -0.41
CA THR A 67 -7.95 8.08 0.48
C THR A 67 -7.69 6.58 0.44
N ILE A 68 -8.75 5.76 0.54
CA ILE A 68 -8.66 4.30 0.46
C ILE A 68 -8.23 3.87 -0.94
N THR A 69 -8.75 4.48 -2.00
CA THR A 69 -8.36 4.15 -3.39
C THR A 69 -6.87 4.36 -3.60
N VAL A 70 -6.33 5.50 -3.18
CA VAL A 70 -4.90 5.80 -3.27
C VAL A 70 -4.09 4.88 -2.35
N GLY A 71 -4.58 4.62 -1.14
CA GLY A 71 -3.94 3.69 -0.22
C GLY A 71 -3.77 2.30 -0.83
N ILE A 72 -4.86 1.74 -1.38
CA ILE A 72 -4.87 0.44 -2.05
C ILE A 72 -3.93 0.42 -3.26
N PHE A 73 -3.91 1.48 -4.06
CA PHE A 73 -2.99 1.61 -5.20
C PHE A 73 -1.53 1.46 -4.76
N LEU A 74 -1.13 2.20 -3.71
CA LEU A 74 0.23 2.20 -3.20
C LEU A 74 0.62 0.86 -2.55
N ILE A 75 -0.30 0.27 -1.76
CA ILE A 75 -0.12 -1.08 -1.21
C ILE A 75 0.09 -2.09 -2.34
N ALA A 76 -0.75 -2.01 -3.38
CA ALA A 76 -0.68 -2.91 -4.52
C ALA A 76 0.60 -2.76 -5.33
N ILE A 77 1.17 -1.54 -5.46
CA ILE A 77 2.50 -1.36 -6.06
C ILE A 77 3.55 -2.18 -5.31
N VAL A 78 3.52 -2.16 -3.98
CA VAL A 78 4.53 -2.86 -3.18
C VAL A 78 4.29 -4.37 -3.16
N MET A 79 3.03 -4.80 -3.02
CA MET A 79 2.65 -6.21 -3.04
C MET A 79 2.83 -6.87 -4.42
N GLY A 80 2.61 -6.11 -5.50
CA GLY A 80 2.74 -6.57 -6.89
C GLY A 80 4.18 -6.64 -7.38
N MET A 81 5.16 -6.27 -6.56
CA MET A 81 6.57 -6.45 -6.90
C MET A 81 6.88 -7.93 -7.16
N ARG A 82 7.88 -8.16 -8.00
CA ARG A 82 8.43 -9.48 -8.30
C ARG A 82 8.70 -10.30 -7.02
N PRO A 83 8.68 -11.63 -7.09
CA PRO A 83 8.95 -12.48 -5.93
C PRO A 83 10.28 -12.15 -5.22
N GLY A 84 10.19 -11.98 -3.91
CA GLY A 84 11.32 -11.68 -3.02
C GLY A 84 11.42 -10.21 -2.57
N TYR A 85 10.61 -9.32 -3.13
CA TYR A 85 10.65 -7.87 -2.84
C TYR A 85 9.30 -7.37 -2.32
N GLY A 86 9.29 -6.24 -1.61
CA GLY A 86 8.07 -5.57 -1.14
C GLY A 86 7.35 -6.25 0.04
N ARG A 87 7.67 -7.51 0.36
CA ARG A 87 7.01 -8.26 1.44
C ARG A 87 7.29 -7.68 2.82
N TYR A 88 8.55 -7.42 3.15
CA TYR A 88 8.91 -6.85 4.45
C TYR A 88 8.40 -5.43 4.59
N GLU A 89 8.45 -4.66 3.52
CA GLU A 89 7.95 -3.29 3.43
C GLU A 89 6.45 -3.23 3.67
N THR A 90 5.69 -4.15 3.04
CA THR A 90 4.25 -4.28 3.25
C THR A 90 3.92 -4.58 4.71
N VAL A 91 4.65 -5.52 5.33
CA VAL A 91 4.45 -5.89 6.75
C VAL A 91 4.78 -4.72 7.68
N ILE A 92 5.91 -4.03 7.45
CA ILE A 92 6.29 -2.86 8.25
C ILE A 92 5.26 -1.74 8.10
N GLY A 93 4.84 -1.43 6.87
CA GLY A 93 3.82 -0.43 6.59
C GLY A 93 2.49 -0.74 7.27
N PHE A 94 2.04 -2.00 7.20
CA PHE A 94 0.84 -2.46 7.89
C PHE A 94 0.98 -2.31 9.42
N ALA A 95 2.10 -2.77 10.00
CA ALA A 95 2.33 -2.70 11.43
C ALA A 95 2.30 -1.26 11.96
N ILE A 96 2.96 -0.33 11.27
CA ILE A 96 2.95 1.09 11.63
C ILE A 96 1.53 1.65 11.54
N SER A 97 0.81 1.37 10.45
CA SER A 97 -0.56 1.86 10.26
C SER A 97 -1.53 1.31 11.32
N ALA A 98 -1.39 0.04 11.69
CA ALA A 98 -2.16 -0.60 12.74
C ALA A 98 -1.88 0.01 14.11
N LEU A 99 -0.61 0.30 14.43
CA LEU A 99 -0.24 0.98 15.68
C LEU A 99 -0.85 2.37 15.78
N ILE A 100 -0.83 3.15 14.70
CA ILE A 100 -1.49 4.46 14.64
C ILE A 100 -2.98 4.31 14.91
N TRP A 101 -3.64 3.38 14.21
CA TRP A 101 -5.08 3.16 14.36
C TRP A 101 -5.44 2.76 15.79
N VAL A 102 -4.74 1.80 16.38
CA VAL A 102 -4.94 1.36 17.77
C VAL A 102 -4.73 2.53 18.74
N GLY A 103 -3.67 3.32 18.55
CA GLY A 103 -3.40 4.51 19.35
C GLY A 103 -4.55 5.52 19.30
N THR A 104 -5.19 5.70 18.14
CA THR A 104 -6.34 6.61 18.02
C THR A 104 -7.66 6.07 18.57
N VAL A 105 -7.80 4.74 18.72
CA VAL A 105 -9.03 4.13 19.25
C VAL A 105 -8.98 3.99 20.77
N LEU A 106 -7.79 3.77 21.34
CA LEU A 106 -7.62 3.54 22.77
C LEU A 106 -7.43 4.82 23.60
N ILE A 107 -7.13 5.95 22.97
CA ILE A 107 -6.94 7.27 23.58
C ILE A 107 -8.15 8.15 23.26
#